data_AF-A0A960JZE0-F1
#
_entry.id   AF-A0A960JZE0-F1
#
_cell.length_a   1.000
_cell.length_b   1.000
_cell.length_c   1.000
_cell.angle_alpha   90.00
_cell.angle_beta   90.00
_cell.angle_gamma   90.00
#
_symmetry.space_group_name_H-M   'P 1'
#
loop_
_entity.id
_entity.type
_entity.pdbx_description
1 polymer ?
#
loop_
_entity_poly.entity_id
_entity_poly.type
_entity_poly.pdbx_seq_one_letter_code
_entity_poly.pdbx_strand_id
1 'polypeptide(L)' 'MATQDRTHRDDAADTRQKVGRWEWVALPEFGISCMKASFTPAAEESLLGAEILYTVDLEGAQGVRFRIYPLAGDDRT' A
#
# COMPACT_ATOMS: atom_id res chain seq x y z
N MET A 1 15.36 -20.66 -50.27
CA MET A 1 15.73 -19.55 -49.37
C MET A 1 14.45 -19.10 -48.69
N ALA A 2 14.22 -19.55 -47.46
CA ALA A 2 12.98 -19.30 -46.72
C ALA A 2 13.14 -18.03 -45.89
N THR A 3 12.26 -17.07 -46.15
CA THR A 3 12.06 -15.81 -45.44
C THR A 3 11.88 -16.09 -43.95
N GLN A 4 12.81 -15.60 -43.12
CA GLN A 4 12.66 -15.59 -41.67
C GLN A 4 11.61 -14.53 -41.31
N ASP A 5 10.44 -15.02 -40.91
CA ASP A 5 9.36 -14.24 -40.34
C ASP A 5 9.79 -13.72 -38.96
N ARG A 6 10.13 -12.42 -38.89
CA ARG A 6 10.40 -11.72 -37.64
C ARG A 6 9.09 -11.55 -36.89
N THR A 7 8.79 -12.47 -35.98
CA THR A 7 7.92 -12.16 -34.85
C THR A 7 8.74 -11.33 -33.85
N HIS A 8 8.84 -10.02 -34.13
CA HIS A 8 9.18 -9.04 -33.11
C HIS A 8 8.00 -9.00 -32.15
N ARG A 9 8.04 -9.87 -31.14
CA ARG A 9 7.10 -9.82 -30.03
C ARG A 9 7.41 -8.53 -29.29
N ASP A 10 6.43 -7.64 -29.23
CA ASP A 10 6.53 -6.41 -28.45
C ASP A 10 6.73 -6.79 -26.98
N ASP A 11 7.98 -6.73 -26.52
CA ASP A 11 8.31 -6.67 -25.10
C ASP A 11 7.78 -5.34 -24.59
N ALA A 12 6.48 -5.29 -24.26
CA ALA A 12 5.91 -4.23 -23.48
C ALA A 12 6.73 -4.14 -22.19
N ALA A 13 7.60 -3.12 -22.11
CA ALA A 13 8.47 -2.89 -20.99
C ALA A 13 7.63 -2.98 -19.71
N ASP A 14 7.95 -3.94 -18.84
CA ASP A 14 7.27 -4.11 -17.57
C ASP A 14 7.53 -2.86 -16.72
N THR A 15 6.59 -1.92 -16.76
CA THR A 15 6.64 -0.64 -16.05
C THR A 15 6.36 -0.79 -14.56
N ARG A 16 6.22 -2.03 -14.07
CA ARG A 16 5.97 -2.29 -12.65
C ARG A 16 7.22 -1.99 -11.84
N GLN A 17 7.10 -0.97 -11.00
CA GLN A 17 8.09 -0.66 -9.98
C GLN A 17 8.23 -1.87 -9.04
N LYS A 18 9.46 -2.33 -8.85
CA LYS A 18 9.76 -3.39 -7.87
C LYS A 18 9.70 -2.78 -6.47
N VAL A 19 8.88 -3.35 -5.61
CA VAL A 19 8.81 -3.02 -4.18
C VAL A 19 9.46 -4.14 -3.36
N GLY A 20 10.21 -3.75 -2.33
CA GLY A 20 10.72 -4.68 -1.33
C GLY A 20 9.63 -5.14 -0.38
N ARG A 21 9.99 -6.07 0.52
CA ARG A 21 9.08 -6.57 1.56
C ARG A 21 8.61 -5.46 2.52
N TRP A 22 9.40 -4.41 2.70
CA TRP A 22 9.17 -3.35 3.68
C TRP A 22 9.41 -1.98 3.06
N GLU A 23 8.35 -1.22 2.80
CA GLU A 23 8.43 0.08 2.16
C GLU A 23 7.86 1.19 3.05
N TRP A 24 8.24 2.42 2.74
CA TRP A 24 7.65 3.62 3.32
C TRP A 24 6.50 4.08 2.43
N VAL A 25 5.31 4.26 3.02
CA VAL A 25 4.11 4.67 2.32
C VAL A 25 3.53 5.93 2.97
N ALA A 26 2.82 6.74 2.18
CA ALA A 26 2.06 7.89 2.67
C ALA A 26 0.56 7.58 2.59
N LEU A 27 -0.22 8.15 3.51
CA LEU A 27 -1.67 8.21 3.45
C LEU A 27 -2.10 9.68 3.57
N PRO A 28 -1.99 10.47 2.46
CA PRO A 28 -2.19 11.92 2.49
C PRO A 28 -3.57 12.36 2.95
N GLU A 29 -4.61 11.59 2.62
CA GLU A 29 -6.00 11.82 3.03
C GLU A 29 -6.19 11.78 4.55
N PHE A 30 -5.27 11.15 5.28
CA PHE A 30 -5.24 11.09 6.73
C PHE A 30 -4.11 11.93 7.34
N GLY A 31 -3.43 12.76 6.55
CA GLY A 31 -2.31 13.60 7.00
C GLY A 31 -1.05 12.82 7.37
N ILE A 32 -0.91 11.57 6.90
CA ILE A 32 0.25 10.72 7.19
C ILE A 32 1.25 10.84 6.05
N SER A 33 2.37 11.50 6.31
CA SER A 33 3.45 11.65 5.32
C SER A 33 4.32 10.40 5.17
N CYS A 34 4.39 9.56 6.20
CA CYS A 34 5.27 8.40 6.20
C CYS A 34 4.82 7.36 7.24
N MET A 35 4.67 6.10 6.80
CA MET A 35 4.43 4.93 7.64
C MET A 35 5.16 3.73 7.05
N LYS A 36 5.72 2.85 7.89
CA LYS A 36 6.35 1.61 7.44
C LYS A 36 5.28 0.54 7.20
N ALA A 37 5.26 -0.06 6.00
CA ALA A 37 4.31 -1.10 5.63
C ALA A 37 5.02 -2.36 5.10
N SER A 38 4.46 -3.53 5.40
CA SER A 38 4.90 -4.82 4.85
C SER A 38 4.10 -5.17 3.61
N PHE A 39 4.79 -5.55 2.53
CA PHE A 39 4.19 -6.03 1.30
C PHE A 39 4.34 -7.54 1.22
N THR A 40 3.22 -8.24 1.34
CA THR A 40 3.15 -9.71 1.28
C THR A 40 2.30 -10.09 0.08
N PRO A 41 2.87 -10.66 -0.99
CA PRO A 41 2.13 -10.97 -2.23
C PRO A 41 0.97 -11.96 -2.04
N ALA A 42 1.03 -12.78 -0.99
CA ALA A 42 0.00 -13.75 -0.65
C ALA A 42 -1.10 -13.19 0.27
N ALA A 43 -1.01 -11.93 0.69
CA ALA A 43 -2.06 -11.32 1.50
C ALA A 43 -3.25 -10.97 0.60
N GLU A 44 -4.42 -11.50 0.93
CA GLU A 44 -5.68 -11.16 0.24
C GLU A 44 -6.24 -9.81 0.72
N GLU A 45 -5.79 -9.35 1.90
CA GLU A 45 -6.29 -8.15 2.57
C GLU A 45 -5.14 -7.25 3.04
N SER A 46 -5.43 -5.95 3.15
CA SER A 46 -4.55 -4.98 3.79
C SER A 46 -4.98 -4.78 5.25
N LEU A 47 -4.02 -4.80 6.16
CA LEU A 47 -4.27 -4.63 7.60
C LEU A 47 -3.63 -3.35 8.10
N LEU A 48 -4.38 -2.58 8.89
CA LEU A 48 -3.90 -1.39 9.58
C LEU A 48 -4.09 -1.55 11.08
N GLY A 49 -2.98 -1.55 11.82
CA GLY A 49 -3.03 -1.56 13.28
C GLY A 49 -3.61 -0.25 13.81
N ALA A 50 -4.67 -0.34 14.59
CA ALA A 50 -5.38 0.81 15.15
C ALA A 50 -5.80 0.56 16.60
N GLU A 51 -5.89 1.64 17.36
CA GLU A 51 -6.40 1.67 18.73
C GLU A 51 -7.71 2.46 18.81
N ILE A 52 -8.44 2.30 19.92
CA ILE A 52 -9.58 3.14 20.28
C ILE A 52 -10.65 3.16 19.16
N LEU A 53 -11.26 2.01 18.88
CA LEU A 53 -12.28 1.86 17.84
C LEU A 53 -13.67 2.24 18.37
N TYR A 54 -14.35 3.14 17.66
CA TYR A 54 -15.75 3.49 17.89
C TYR A 54 -16.53 3.44 16.59
N THR A 55 -17.72 2.84 16.63
CA THR A 55 -18.68 2.94 15.54
C THR A 55 -19.31 4.33 15.54
N VAL A 56 -19.43 4.94 14.38
CA VAL A 56 -20.00 6.28 14.20
C VAL A 56 -21.01 6.28 13.05
N ASP A 57 -22.02 7.13 13.12
CA ASP A 57 -22.86 7.45 11.98
C ASP A 57 -22.22 8.62 11.21
N LEU A 58 -21.89 8.38 9.94
CA LEU A 58 -21.33 9.35 9.00
C LEU A 58 -22.38 9.61 7.93
N GLU A 59 -23.21 10.64 8.13
CA GLU A 59 -24.22 11.07 7.17
C GLU A 59 -25.18 9.93 6.74
N GLY A 60 -25.60 9.09 7.69
CA GLY A 60 -26.48 7.95 7.45
C GLY A 60 -25.75 6.66 7.04
N ALA A 61 -24.40 6.66 7.03
CA ALA A 61 -23.59 5.47 6.84
C ALA A 61 -22.91 5.01 8.15
N GLN A 62 -22.84 3.70 8.37
CA GLN A 62 -22.03 3.15 9.46
C GLN A 62 -20.54 3.29 9.13
N GLY A 63 -19.82 4.00 9.97
CA GLY A 63 -18.38 4.19 9.89
C GLY A 63 -17.68 3.74 11.17
N VAL A 64 -16.33 3.74 11.11
CA VAL A 64 -15.49 3.49 12.29
C VAL A 64 -14.52 4.64 12.44
N ARG A 65 -14.45 5.19 13.65
CA ARG A 65 -13.40 6.12 14.07
C ARG A 65 -12.39 5.34 14.89
N PHE A 66 -11.13 5.48 14.54
CA PHE A 66 -10.02 4.81 15.22
C PHE A 66 -8.81 5.75 15.29
N ARG A 67 -7.84 5.39 16.12
CA ARG A 67 -6.57 6.09 16.25
C ARG A 67 -5.45 5.20 15.73
N ILE A 68 -4.50 5.81 15.03
CA ILE A 68 -3.26 5.15 14.59
C ILE A 68 -2.06 5.95 15.07
N TYR A 69 -0.96 5.24 15.29
CA TYR A 69 0.32 5.83 15.64
C TYR A 69 1.31 5.48 14.52
N PRO A 70 1.39 6.31 13.46
CA PRO A 70 2.22 6.01 12.29
C PRO A 70 3.72 5.94 12.62
N LEU A 71 4.13 6.51 13.76
CA LEU A 71 5.48 6.49 14.31
C LEU A 71 5.48 5.77 15.66
N ALA A 72 5.16 4.48 15.70
CA ALA A 72 5.46 3.65 16.86
C ALA A 72 6.96 3.28 16.84
N GLY A 73 7.81 4.24 17.19
CA GLY A 73 9.26 4.05 17.31
C GLY A 73 10.11 5.00 16.45
N ASP A 74 10.18 6.27 16.84
CA ASP A 74 11.38 7.09 16.64
C ASP A 74 11.48 8.07 17.82
N ASP A 75 11.80 7.52 18.99
CA ASP A 75 12.54 8.30 19.98
C ASP A 75 13.88 8.59 19.31
N ARG A 76 14.00 9.79 18.74
CA ARG A 76 15.30 10.35 18.38
C ARG A 76 16.17 10.38 19.64
N THR A 77 16.94 9.30 19.82
CA THR A 77 18.15 9.20 20.63
C THR A 77 19.23 8.57 19.77
#